data_AF-A0A1H7MSA3-F1
#
_entry.id   AF-A0A1H7MSA3-F1
#
_cell.length_a   1.000
_cell.length_b   1.000
_cell.length_c   1.000
_cell.angle_alpha   90.00
_cell.angle_beta   90.00
_cell.angle_gamma   90.00
#
_symmetry.space_group_name_H-M   'P 1'
#
loop_
_entity.id
_entity.type
_entity.pdbx_description
1 polymer ?
#
loop_
_entity_poly.entity_id
_entity_poly.type
_entity_poly.pdbx_seq_one_letter_code
_entity_poly.pdbx_strand_id
1 'polypeptide(L)' 'MGDFARAARRLAGMTGVAWGWSPDAFWRATPDEVAAMFEAMMGEQAEPADGGVLARLRERYPDG' A
#
# COMPACT_ATOMS: atom_id res chain seq x y z
N MET A 1 -6.16 20.57 -8.50
CA MET A 1 -4.97 21.05 -7.76
C MET A 1 -5.00 20.67 -6.27
N GLY A 2 -5.45 19.46 -5.90
CA GLY A 2 -5.64 19.06 -4.49
C GLY A 2 -5.18 17.66 -4.11
N ASP A 3 -4.54 16.92 -5.03
CA ASP A 3 -4.21 15.51 -4.81
C ASP A 3 -3.05 15.31 -3.83
N PHE A 4 -1.95 16.04 -4.00
CA PHE A 4 -0.76 15.85 -3.16
C PHE A 4 -1.06 16.09 -1.68
N ALA A 5 -1.61 17.25 -1.32
CA ALA A 5 -1.89 17.58 0.08
C ALA A 5 -2.95 16.67 0.72
N ARG A 6 -3.84 16.06 -0.08
CA ARG A 6 -4.78 15.05 0.40
C ARG A 6 -4.08 13.71 0.62
N ALA A 7 -3.25 13.28 -0.31
CA ALA A 7 -2.47 12.04 -0.20
C ALA A 7 -1.47 12.10 0.97
N ALA A 8 -0.72 13.19 1.08
CA ALA A 8 0.24 13.42 2.16
C ALA A 8 -0.42 13.37 3.55
N ARG A 9 -1.60 13.99 3.73
CA ARG A 9 -2.35 13.90 4.99
C ARG A 9 -2.79 12.48 5.32
N ARG A 10 -3.23 11.70 4.32
CA ARG A 10 -3.57 10.29 4.53
C ARG A 10 -2.35 9.48 4.95
N LEU A 11 -1.22 9.64 4.26
CA LEU A 11 0.04 8.98 4.58
C LEU A 11 0.57 9.36 5.98
N ALA A 12 0.52 10.64 6.34
CA ALA A 12 0.89 11.09 7.69
C ALA A 12 0.02 10.45 8.78
N GLY A 13 -1.29 10.31 8.53
CA GLY A 13 -2.20 9.60 9.44
C GLY A 13 -1.89 8.11 9.56
N MET A 14 -1.68 7.43 8.43
CA MET A 14 -1.35 6.00 8.42
C MET A 14 0.00 5.73 9.10
N THR A 15 1.01 6.56 8.84
CA THR A 15 2.32 6.43 9.47
C THR A 15 2.27 6.65 10.99
N GLY A 16 1.44 7.60 11.44
CA GLY A 16 1.15 7.78 12.87
C GLY A 16 0.50 6.57 13.52
N VAL A 17 -0.46 5.92 12.85
CA VAL A 17 -1.15 4.72 13.37
C VAL A 17 -0.24 3.49 13.37
N ALA A 18 0.50 3.24 12.30
CA ALA A 18 1.29 2.02 12.14
C ALA A 18 2.63 2.05 12.90
N TRP A 19 3.29 3.21 13.01
CA TRP A 19 4.63 3.34 13.62
C TRP A 19 4.73 4.37 14.75
N GLY A 20 3.63 5.01 15.14
CA GLY A 20 3.65 6.05 16.18
C GLY A 20 4.37 7.34 15.78
N TRP A 21 4.53 7.58 14.47
CA TRP A 21 5.21 8.78 13.98
C TRP A 21 4.42 10.04 14.32
N SER A 22 5.16 11.09 14.74
CA SER A 22 4.62 12.44 14.80
C SER A 22 4.52 13.02 13.37
N PRO A 23 3.71 14.08 13.16
CA PRO A 23 3.68 14.78 11.87
C PRO A 23 5.06 15.31 11.44
N ASP A 24 5.92 15.70 12.38
CA ASP A 24 7.28 16.16 12.09
C ASP A 24 8.16 15.05 11.50
N ALA A 25 8.08 13.84 12.08
CA ALA A 25 8.81 12.68 11.57
C ALA A 25 8.41 12.36 10.12
N PHE A 26 7.11 12.42 9.81
CA PHE A 26 6.62 12.24 8.44
C PHE A 26 7.18 13.28 7.46
N TRP A 27 7.19 14.57 7.83
CA TRP A 27 7.67 15.64 6.94
C TRP A 27 9.19 15.66 6.76
N ARG A 28 9.93 15.05 7.68
CA ARG A 28 11.39 14.89 7.57
C ARG A 28 11.79 13.65 6.77
N ALA A 29 10.93 12.66 6.67
CA ALA A 29 11.18 11.45 5.90
C ALA A 29 11.08 11.73 4.39
N THR A 30 11.88 11.02 3.62
CA THR A 30 11.83 11.03 2.16
C THR A 30 10.69 10.15 1.64
N PRO A 31 10.14 10.43 0.44
CA PRO A 31 9.12 9.57 -0.16
C PRO A 31 9.55 8.11 -0.30
N ASP A 32 10.82 7.84 -0.63
CA ASP A 32 11.36 6.49 -0.76
C ASP A 32 11.42 5.75 0.59
N GLU A 33 11.80 6.43 1.68
CA GLU A 33 11.76 5.84 3.02
C GLU A 33 10.34 5.47 3.43
N VAL A 34 9.36 6.34 3.15
CA VAL A 34 7.95 6.05 3.42
C VAL A 34 7.48 4.87 2.56
N ALA A 35 7.84 4.81 1.28
CA ALA A 35 7.49 3.70 0.39
C ALA A 35 8.05 2.37 0.90
N ALA A 36 9.33 2.32 1.26
CA ALA A 36 10.00 1.13 1.77
C ALA A 36 9.32 0.57 3.04
N MET A 37 8.83 1.44 3.91
CA MET A 37 8.08 1.03 5.11
C MET A 37 6.76 0.32 4.75
N PHE A 38 6.02 0.83 3.77
CA PHE A 38 4.78 0.20 3.32
C PHE A 38 5.04 -1.09 2.53
N GLU A 39 6.10 -1.14 1.73
CA GLU A 39 6.52 -2.37 1.04
C GLU A 39 6.84 -3.49 2.04
N ALA A 40 7.58 -3.17 3.11
CA ALA A 40 7.87 -4.11 4.18
C ALA A 40 6.61 -4.64 4.89
N MET A 41 5.56 -3.82 5.01
CA MET A 41 4.27 -4.24 5.58
C MET A 41 3.44 -5.12 4.64
N MET A 42 3.45 -4.81 3.34
CA MET A 42 2.67 -5.54 2.34
C MET A 42 3.28 -6.92 2.04
N GLY A 43 4.55 -7.13 2.38
CA GLY A 43 5.29 -8.36 2.08
C GLY A 43 5.60 -8.48 0.59
N GLU A 44 6.02 -9.67 0.14
CA GLU A 44 6.11 -9.92 -1.30
C GLU A 44 4.72 -9.78 -1.93
N GLN A 45 4.56 -8.76 -2.76
CA GLN A 45 3.40 -8.61 -3.62
C GLN A 45 3.42 -9.79 -4.58
N ALA A 46 2.53 -10.77 -4.37
CA ALA A 46 2.31 -11.80 -5.37
C ALA A 46 1.89 -11.13 -6.67
N GLU A 47 2.48 -11.55 -7.78
CA GLU A 47 2.10 -11.05 -9.11
C GLU A 47 0.57 -11.09 -9.26
N PRO A 48 -0.05 -10.01 -9.76
CA PRO A 48 -1.48 -9.98 -9.99
C PRO A 48 -1.88 -11.20 -10.82
N ALA A 49 -2.94 -11.90 -10.40
CA ALA A 49 -3.45 -13.03 -11.17
C ALA A 49 -3.81 -12.54 -12.59
N ASP A 50 -3.11 -13.06 -13.59
CA ASP A 50 -3.44 -12.78 -14.97
C ASP A 50 -4.78 -13.42 -15.38
N GLY A 51 -5.27 -13.07 -16.57
CA GLY A 51 -6.54 -13.59 -17.07
C GLY A 51 -6.57 -15.13 -17.18
N GLY A 52 -5.43 -15.79 -17.38
CA GLY A 52 -5.31 -17.24 -17.44
C GLY A 52 -5.37 -17.91 -16.07
N VAL A 53 -4.72 -17.31 -15.06
CA VAL A 53 -4.83 -17.72 -13.65
C VAL A 53 -6.26 -17.59 -13.17
N LEU A 54 -6.91 -16.45 -13.47
CA LEU A 54 -8.32 -16.24 -13.14
C LEU A 54 -9.24 -17.25 -13.86
N ALA A 55 -8.97 -17.58 -15.12
CA ALA A 55 -9.73 -18.60 -15.85
C ALA A 55 -9.63 -19.99 -15.18
N ARG A 56 -8.41 -20.44 -14.83
CA ARG A 56 -8.20 -21.70 -14.11
C ARG A 56 -8.88 -21.74 -12.75
N LEU A 57 -8.86 -20.63 -12.01
CA LEU A 57 -9.52 -20.55 -10.70
C LEU A 57 -11.04 -20.69 -10.84
N ARG A 58 -11.65 -20.05 -11.84
CA ARG A 58 -13.09 -20.19 -12.14
C ARG A 58 -13.48 -21.60 -12.57
N GLU A 59 -12.63 -22.29 -13.33
CA GLU A 59 -12.86 -23.69 -13.69
C GLU A 59 -12.74 -24.64 -12.47
N ARG A 60 -11.78 -24.36 -11.58
CA ARG A 60 -11.50 -25.21 -10.41
C ARG A 60 -12.48 -24.98 -9.25
N TYR A 61 -13.04 -23.79 -9.14
CA TYR A 61 -14.00 -23.40 -8.12
C TYR A 61 -15.24 -22.76 -8.79
N PRO A 62 -16.13 -23.57 -9.40
CA PRO A 62 -17.27 -23.08 -10.16
C PRO A 62 -18.40 -22.49 -9.29
N ASP A 63 -18.31 -22.61 -7.97
CA ASP A 63 -19.39 -22.34 -7.02
C ASP A 63 -19.41 -20.89 -6.51
N GLY A 64 -19.35 -19.92 -7.43
CA GLY A 64 -19.33 -18.48 -7.12
C GLY A 64 -20.36 -18.01 -6.10
#